data_AF-A0A0B6Z2X3-F1
#
_entry.id   AF-A0A0B6Z2X3-F1
#
_cell.length_a   1.000
_cell.length_b   1.000
_cell.length_c   1.000
_cell.angle_alpha   90.00
_cell.angle_beta   90.00
_cell.angle_gamma   90.00
#
_symmetry.space_group_name_H-M   'P 1'
#
loop_
_entity.id
_entity.type
_entity.pdbx_description
1 polymer ?
#
loop_
_entity_poly.entity_id
_entity_poly.type
_entity_poly.pdbx_seq_one_letter_code
_entity_poly.pdbx_strand_id
1 'polypeptide(L)' 'AKAFRNQFIIPEFLQFTQRIDELFWRSKANTQGELASYIPQLARFNPESWGMAICTVDGQRYALGDAHDPVCMQSMIKP' A
#
# COMPACT_ATOMS: atom_id res chain seq x y z
N ALA A 1 12.93 -9.32 -22.14
CA ALA A 1 13.60 -10.61 -21.83
C ALA A 1 13.78 -10.85 -20.32
N LYS A 2 14.25 -9.86 -19.53
CA LYS A 2 14.50 -9.95 -18.07
C LYS A 2 13.33 -10.56 -17.27
N ALA A 3 12.10 -10.11 -17.53
CA ALA A 3 10.87 -10.60 -16.89
C ALA A 3 10.69 -12.12 -16.99
N PHE A 4 10.76 -12.65 -18.21
CA PHE A 4 10.54 -14.08 -18.49
C PHE A 4 11.74 -14.98 -18.18
N ARG A 5 12.87 -14.39 -17.77
CA ARG A 5 14.10 -15.11 -17.40
C ARG A 5 14.29 -15.19 -15.88
N ASN A 6 13.29 -14.79 -15.09
CA ASN A 6 13.37 -14.71 -13.64
C ASN A 6 14.52 -13.81 -13.14
N GLN A 7 14.81 -12.74 -13.87
CA GLN A 7 15.93 -11.83 -13.60
C GLN A 7 15.49 -10.50 -13.00
N PHE A 8 14.22 -10.35 -12.65
CA PHE A 8 13.78 -9.19 -11.88
C PHE A 8 14.36 -9.18 -10.47
N ILE A 9 14.43 -8.00 -9.87
CA ILE A 9 15.00 -7.77 -8.54
C ILE A 9 14.34 -8.64 -7.47
N ILE A 10 13.06 -8.95 -7.63
CA ILE A 10 12.37 -10.00 -6.88
C ILE A 10 11.96 -11.10 -7.86
N PRO A 11 12.73 -12.18 -7.99
CA PRO A 11 12.42 -13.28 -8.91
C PRO A 11 11.08 -13.95 -8.56
N GLU A 12 10.93 -14.41 -7.31
CA GLU A 12 9.73 -15.11 -6.83
C GLU A 12 8.64 -14.14 -6.36
N PHE A 13 8.21 -13.24 -7.25
CA PHE A 13 7.30 -12.15 -6.89
C PHE A 13 5.96 -12.64 -6.33
N LEU A 14 5.44 -13.77 -6.81
CA LEU A 14 4.18 -14.34 -6.30
C LEU A 14 4.30 -14.75 -4.82
N GLN A 15 5.38 -15.44 -4.45
CA GLN A 15 5.64 -15.84 -3.05
C GLN A 15 5.86 -14.61 -2.16
N PHE A 16 6.58 -13.61 -2.69
CA PHE A 16 6.72 -12.33 -2.02
C PHE A 16 5.36 -11.69 -1.75
N THR A 17 4.48 -11.61 -2.74
CA THR A 17 3.14 -11.02 -2.57
C THR A 17 2.27 -11.79 -1.58
N GLN A 18 2.36 -13.13 -1.53
CA GLN A 18 1.64 -13.91 -0.51
C GLN A 18 2.05 -13.52 0.93
N ARG A 19 3.35 -13.29 1.15
CA ARG A 19 3.82 -12.83 2.46
C ARG A 19 3.36 -11.40 2.75
N ILE A 20 3.29 -10.56 1.71
CA ILE A 20 2.75 -9.21 1.81
C ILE A 20 1.25 -9.22 2.17
N ASP A 21 0.47 -10.17 1.66
CA ASP A 21 -0.95 -10.34 2.03
C ASP A 21 -1.11 -10.60 3.52
N GLU A 22 -0.32 -11.54 4.06
CA GLU A 22 -0.35 -11.87 5.49
C GLU A 22 -0.04 -10.64 6.36
N LEU A 23 0.96 -9.84 5.96
CA LEU A 23 1.32 -8.60 6.66
C LEU A 23 0.21 -7.55 6.54
N PHE A 24 -0.40 -7.43 5.36
CA PHE A 24 -1.50 -6.52 5.10
C PHE A 24 -2.69 -6.83 6.01
N TRP A 25 -3.14 -8.09 6.05
CA TRP A 25 -4.29 -8.51 6.85
C TRP A 25 -4.02 -8.45 8.35
N ARG A 26 -2.81 -8.81 8.79
CA ARG A 26 -2.41 -8.65 10.19
C ARG A 26 -2.42 -7.18 10.61
N SER A 27 -1.98 -6.28 9.75
CA SER A 27 -1.94 -4.84 10.04
C SER A 27 -3.34 -4.21 9.99
N LYS A 28 -4.20 -4.65 9.06
CA LYS A 28 -5.59 -4.20 8.95
C LYS A 28 -6.40 -4.47 10.21
N ALA A 29 -6.08 -5.53 10.96
CA ALA A 29 -6.74 -5.85 12.21
C ALA A 29 -6.48 -4.81 13.32
N ASN A 30 -5.51 -3.91 13.16
CA ASN A 30 -5.30 -2.80 14.07
C ASN A 30 -6.20 -1.62 13.71
N THR A 31 -7.30 -1.46 14.43
CA THR A 31 -8.27 -0.36 14.26
C THR A 31 -8.08 0.76 15.28
N GLN A 32 -6.92 0.87 15.91
CA GLN A 32 -6.61 1.93 16.87
C GLN A 32 -6.24 3.24 16.15
N GLY A 33 -6.46 4.37 16.83
CA GLY A 33 -6.12 5.72 16.35
C GLY A 33 -7.35 6.57 16.07
N GLU A 34 -7.13 7.83 15.69
CA GLU A 34 -8.17 8.79 15.38
C GLU A 34 -7.84 9.54 14.09
N LEU A 35 -8.87 9.90 13.31
CA LEU A 35 -8.71 10.71 12.12
C LEU A 35 -8.25 12.13 12.47
N ALA A 36 -7.43 12.71 11.60
CA ALA A 36 -7.05 14.11 11.69
C ALA A 36 -8.28 15.03 11.53
N SER A 37 -8.72 15.62 12.63
CA SER A 37 -9.96 16.42 12.69
C SER A 37 -9.74 17.93 12.51
N TYR A 38 -8.49 18.40 12.55
CA TYR A 38 -8.14 19.82 12.41
C TYR A 38 -8.32 20.37 10.98
N ILE A 39 -8.39 19.50 9.96
CA ILE A 39 -8.78 19.84 8.58
C ILE A 39 -10.11 19.14 8.28
N PRO A 40 -11.21 19.86 8.03
CA PRO A 40 -12.55 19.27 7.85
C PRO A 40 -12.64 18.21 6.75
N GLN A 41 -11.83 18.32 5.70
CA GLN A 41 -11.78 17.36 4.60
C GLN A 41 -11.18 16.01 5.04
N LEU A 42 -10.24 16.02 5.99
CA LEU A 42 -9.62 14.79 6.50
C LEU A 42 -10.54 14.02 7.46
N ALA A 43 -11.40 14.75 8.19
CA ALA A 43 -12.39 14.15 9.08
C ALA A 43 -13.50 13.36 8.35
N ARG A 44 -13.63 13.50 7.03
CA ARG A 44 -14.65 12.84 6.20
C ARG A 44 -14.20 11.49 5.64
N PHE A 45 -12.94 11.13 5.80
CA PHE A 45 -12.44 9.83 5.33
C PHE A 45 -13.05 8.70 6.16
N ASN A 46 -13.18 7.52 5.56
CA ASN A 46 -13.60 6.32 6.25
C ASN A 46 -12.45 5.84 7.16
N PRO A 47 -12.64 5.73 8.50
CA PRO A 47 -11.59 5.25 9.40
C PRO A 47 -11.17 3.80 9.13
N GLU A 48 -12.00 3.01 8.45
CA GLU A 48 -11.70 1.63 8.08
C GLU A 48 -10.95 1.50 6.73
N SER A 49 -10.70 2.61 6.03
CA SER A 49 -9.97 2.60 4.77
C SER A 49 -8.51 2.22 5.00
N TRP A 50 -8.07 1.15 4.32
CA TRP A 50 -6.72 0.62 4.43
C TRP A 50 -6.27 0.05 3.09
N GLY A 51 -5.20 0.64 2.55
CA GLY A 51 -4.66 0.32 1.24
C GLY A 51 -3.15 0.30 1.23
N MET A 52 -2.57 -0.50 0.35
CA MET A 52 -1.12 -0.62 0.17
C MET A 52 -0.81 -0.87 -1.29
N ALA A 53 0.23 -0.19 -1.81
CA ALA A 53 0.75 -0.40 -3.15
C ALA A 53 2.27 -0.55 -3.10
N ILE A 54 2.80 -1.49 -3.90
CA ILE A 54 4.22 -1.79 -4.04
C ILE A 54 4.59 -1.65 -5.51
N CYS A 55 5.74 -1.01 -5.76
CA CYS A 55 6.38 -0.95 -7.07
C CYS A 55 7.87 -1.20 -6.88
N THR A 56 8.41 -2.25 -7.51
CA THR A 56 9.85 -2.53 -7.49
C THR A 56 10.58 -1.66 -8.51
N VAL A 57 11.91 -1.55 -8.38
CA VAL A 57 12.75 -0.83 -9.38
C VAL A 57 12.70 -1.45 -10.78
N ASP A 58 12.29 -2.72 -10.89
CA ASP A 58 12.07 -3.42 -12.16
C ASP A 58 10.61 -3.34 -12.65
N GLY A 59 9.76 -2.57 -11.96
CA GLY A 59 8.37 -2.32 -12.36
C GLY A 59 7.39 -3.43 -12.00
N GLN A 60 7.76 -4.36 -11.13
CA GLN A 60 6.80 -5.34 -10.59
C GLN A 60 5.86 -4.62 -9.63
N ARG A 61 4.56 -4.81 -9.82
CA ARG A 61 3.53 -4.04 -9.11
C ARG A 61 2.57 -4.97 -8.40
N TYR A 62 2.19 -4.56 -7.19
CA TYR A 62 1.19 -5.24 -6.40
C TYR A 62 0.42 -4.23 -5.56
N ALA A 63 -0.89 -4.40 -5.46
CA ALA A 63 -1.75 -3.50 -4.69
C ALA A 63 -2.86 -4.27 -4.01
N LEU A 64 -3.24 -3.83 -2.80
CA LEU A 64 -4.27 -4.44 -1.97
C LEU A 64 -5.11 -3.39 -1.25
N GLY A 65 -6.35 -3.76 -0.98
CA GLY A 65 -7.33 -2.90 -0.31
C GLY A 65 -7.63 -1.64 -1.10
N ASP A 66 -7.76 -0.53 -0.39
CA ASP A 66 -8.22 0.76 -0.94
C ASP A 66 -7.09 1.55 -1.62
N ALA A 67 -6.10 0.87 -2.18
CA ALA A 67 -4.88 1.47 -2.75
C ALA A 67 -5.11 2.39 -3.96
N HIS A 68 -6.32 2.38 -4.54
CA HIS A 68 -6.69 3.23 -5.67
C HIS A 68 -7.53 4.43 -5.24
N ASP A 69 -7.88 4.53 -3.97
CA ASP A 69 -8.65 5.66 -3.45
C ASP A 69 -7.76 6.91 -3.40
N PRO A 70 -8.23 8.04 -3.94
CA PRO A 70 -7.43 9.26 -3.97
C PRO A 70 -7.28 9.83 -2.56
N VAL A 71 -6.03 10.09 -2.17
CA VAL A 71 -5.68 10.75 -0.91
C VAL A 71 -4.77 11.95 -1.18
N CYS A 72 -4.84 12.97 -0.32
CA CYS A 72 -3.91 14.09 -0.37
C CYS A 72 -2.54 13.67 0.18
N MET A 73 -1.44 14.03 -0.48
CA MET A 73 -0.09 13.65 -0.04
C MET A 73 0.35 14.27 1.30
N GLN A 74 -0.22 15.41 1.70
CA GLN A 74 0.11 16.10 2.95
C GLN A 74 1.64 16.26 3.12
N SER A 75 2.19 15.90 4.27
CA SER A 75 3.63 16.01 4.55
C SER A 75 4.52 15.08 3.72
N MET A 76 3.97 14.11 2.98
CA MET A 76 4.76 13.20 2.16
C MET A 76 5.41 13.88 0.94
N ILE A 77 4.99 15.11 0.59
CA ILE A 77 5.57 15.88 -0.52
C ILE A 77 6.87 16.63 -0.15
N LYS A 78 7.33 16.54 1.10
CA LYS A 78 8.48 17.28 1.60
C LYS A 78 9.87 16.81 1.11
N PRO A 79 10.12 15.51 0.88
CA PRO A 79 11.37 15.05 0.25
C PRO A 79 11.52 15.64 -1.16
#